data_AF-A0A8T7GCA5-F1
#
_entry.id   AF-A0A8T7GCA5-F1
#
_cell.length_a   1.000
_cell.length_b   1.000
_cell.length_c   1.000
_cell.angle_alpha   90.00
_cell.angle_beta   90.00
_cell.angle_gamma   90.00
#
_symmetry.space_group_name_H-M   'P 1'
#
loop_
_entity.id
_entity.type
_entity.pdbx_description
1 polymer ?
#
loop_
_entity_poly.entity_id
_entity_poly.type
_entity_poly.pdbx_seq_one_letter_code
_entity_poly.pdbx_strand_id
1 'polypeptide(L)'
;MFGEVASAIDIYKFKDRQPDFKFQRFQETDPVLKEKVWKIRIQHPNKRIDRCNVFLDKTQLRLWDSDNDRIRTIDEGGGANFVIPNGIIHPNSPVTVKALNKKIRKVKFEDLEITKP
;
A
#
# COMPACT_ATOMS: atom_id res chain seq x y z
N MET A 1 -2.01 18.05 42.91
CA MET A 1 -2.74 18.98 42.03
C MET A 1 -1.72 19.53 41.04
N PHE A 2 -1.79 19.07 39.78
CA PHE A 2 -1.13 19.50 38.53
C PHE A 2 0.41 19.73 38.53
N GLY A 3 1.19 19.22 37.58
CA GLY A 3 0.85 18.55 36.33
C GLY A 3 2.11 17.94 35.72
N GLU A 4 1.91 16.84 35.02
CA GLU A 4 2.91 16.22 34.16
C GLU A 4 3.36 17.26 33.12
N VAL A 5 4.59 17.73 33.26
CA VAL A 5 5.34 18.34 32.17
C VAL A 5 5.62 17.24 31.16
N ALA A 6 4.68 17.02 30.24
CA ALA A 6 4.92 16.30 29.00
C ALA A 6 6.14 16.97 28.35
N SER A 7 7.30 16.33 28.49
CA SER A 7 8.56 16.92 28.10
C SER A 7 8.52 17.27 26.61
N ALA A 8 9.08 18.42 26.24
CA ALA A 8 9.21 18.86 24.86
C ALA A 8 9.80 17.80 23.91
N ILE A 9 10.45 16.75 24.44
CA ILE A 9 10.97 15.59 23.72
C ILE A 9 9.87 14.83 22.96
N ASP A 10 8.65 14.76 23.48
CA ASP A 10 7.56 14.05 22.78
C ASP A 10 6.97 14.85 21.60
N ILE A 11 7.10 16.17 21.63
CA ILE A 11 6.63 17.06 20.56
C ILE A 11 7.59 17.04 19.36
N TYR A 12 8.90 16.84 19.58
CA TYR A 12 9.90 16.79 18.50
C TYR A 12 9.96 15.44 17.75
N LYS A 13 9.37 14.36 18.28
CA LYS A 13 9.33 13.02 17.62
C LYS A 13 8.30 12.91 16.48
N PHE A 14 7.52 13.96 16.20
CA PHE A 14 6.49 13.98 15.16
C PHE A 14 7.02 14.30 13.74
N LYS A 15 8.26 14.80 13.61
CA LYS A 15 8.89 15.02 12.31
C LYS A 15 9.48 13.69 11.78
N ASP A 16 9.05 13.29 10.58
CA ASP A 16 9.58 12.19 9.74
C ASP A 16 9.24 10.73 10.06
N ARG A 17 8.14 10.41 10.76
CA ARG A 17 7.62 9.03 10.69
C ARG A 17 7.05 8.74 9.30
N GLN A 18 7.53 7.66 8.67
CA GLN A 18 6.97 7.12 7.42
C GLN A 18 5.46 6.91 7.57
N PRO A 19 4.67 7.08 6.49
CA PRO A 19 3.24 6.84 6.54
C PRO A 19 2.98 5.40 6.99
N ASP A 20 2.08 5.24 7.94
CA ASP A 20 1.53 3.94 8.33
C ASP A 20 0.17 3.77 7.68
N PHE A 21 -0.13 2.54 7.25
CA PHE A 21 -1.32 2.20 6.47
C PHE A 21 -1.59 0.71 6.53
N LYS A 22 -2.85 0.33 6.30
CA LYS A 22 -3.20 -1.08 6.09
C LYS A 22 -2.70 -1.51 4.72
N PHE A 23 -2.00 -2.64 4.69
CA PHE A 23 -1.41 -3.19 3.48
C PHE A 23 -1.76 -4.67 3.35
N GLN A 24 -2.66 -4.97 2.42
CA GLN A 24 -3.39 -6.24 2.37
C GLN A 24 -3.44 -6.77 0.93
N ARG A 25 -3.84 -8.03 0.78
CA ARG A 25 -4.15 -8.65 -0.51
C ARG A 25 -5.53 -9.28 -0.50
N PHE A 26 -6.20 -9.28 -1.64
CA PHE A 26 -7.49 -9.96 -1.81
C PHE A 26 -7.63 -10.48 -3.24
N GLN A 27 -8.52 -11.45 -3.44
CA GLN A 27 -8.90 -11.93 -4.77
C GLN A 27 -10.31 -11.46 -5.10
N GLU A 28 -10.50 -10.99 -6.32
CA GLU A 28 -11.80 -10.63 -6.85
C GLU A 28 -11.97 -11.20 -8.25
N THR A 29 -13.19 -11.52 -8.64
CA THR A 29 -13.49 -11.93 -10.02
C THR A 29 -13.45 -10.69 -10.91
N ASP A 30 -12.56 -10.70 -11.90
CA ASP A 30 -12.51 -9.66 -12.92
C ASP A 30 -13.81 -9.71 -13.75
N PRO A 31 -14.55 -8.59 -13.86
CA PRO A 31 -15.85 -8.60 -14.53
C PRO A 31 -15.75 -8.87 -16.03
N VAL A 32 -14.60 -8.55 -16.64
CA VAL A 32 -14.32 -8.70 -18.08
C VAL A 32 -13.79 -10.10 -18.37
N LEU A 33 -12.76 -10.54 -17.64
CA LEU A 33 -12.11 -11.83 -17.88
C LEU A 33 -12.85 -13.02 -17.24
N LYS A 34 -13.74 -12.77 -16.27
CA LYS A 34 -14.41 -13.79 -15.43
C LYS A 34 -13.45 -14.69 -14.65
N GLU A 35 -12.20 -14.26 -14.50
CA GLU A 35 -11.16 -14.95 -13.75
C GLU A 35 -10.93 -14.31 -12.39
N LYS A 36 -10.44 -15.09 -11.42
CA LYS A 36 -10.00 -14.55 -10.14
C LYS A 36 -8.66 -13.85 -10.30
N VAL A 37 -8.61 -12.57 -9.97
CA VAL A 37 -7.41 -11.74 -10.04
C VAL A 37 -7.02 -11.29 -8.65
N TRP A 38 -5.72 -11.38 -8.34
CA TRP A 38 -5.18 -10.85 -7.10
C TRP A 38 -5.02 -9.33 -7.17
N LYS A 39 -5.37 -8.66 -6.09
CA LYS A 39 -5.18 -7.22 -5.91
C LYS A 39 -4.43 -6.95 -4.61
N ILE A 40 -3.58 -5.93 -4.63
CA ILE A 40 -2.95 -5.35 -3.45
C ILE A 40 -3.77 -4.13 -3.03
N ARG A 41 -4.05 -3.99 -1.73
CA ARG A 41 -4.86 -2.92 -1.15
C ARG A 41 -4.02 -2.09 -0.20
N ILE A 42 -4.06 -0.77 -0.39
CA ILE A 42 -3.56 0.23 0.56
C ILE A 42 -4.77 0.98 1.11
N GLN A 43 -4.87 1.07 2.45
CA GLN A 43 -6.02 1.69 3.12
C GLN A 43 -5.61 2.50 4.34
N HIS A 44 -6.36 3.58 4.56
CA HIS A 44 -6.32 4.45 5.73
C HIS A 44 -4.91 4.88 6.11
N PRO A 45 -4.15 5.46 5.17
CA PRO A 45 -2.85 5.99 5.53
C PRO A 45 -3.04 7.13 6.53
N ASN A 46 -2.22 7.15 7.57
CA ASN A 46 -2.27 8.21 8.60
C ASN A 46 -1.67 9.54 8.12
N LYS A 47 -1.14 9.58 6.89
CA LYS A 47 -0.60 10.74 6.21
C LYS A 47 -0.75 10.54 4.70
N ARG A 48 -0.80 11.64 3.94
CA ARG A 48 -0.77 11.61 2.48
C ARG A 48 0.45 10.84 1.94
N ILE A 49 0.23 9.98 0.95
CA ILE A 49 1.26 9.22 0.23
C ILE A 49 1.36 9.77 -1.20
N ASP A 50 2.35 10.62 -1.45
CA ASP A 50 2.55 11.24 -2.77
C ASP A 50 3.21 10.29 -3.78
N ARG A 51 2.66 10.28 -4.99
CA ARG A 51 3.13 9.44 -6.11
C ARG A 51 3.34 7.99 -5.68
N CYS A 52 2.35 7.42 -4.99
CA CYS A 52 2.35 6.03 -4.53
C CYS A 52 2.35 5.09 -5.73
N ASN A 53 3.27 4.14 -5.74
CA ASN A 53 3.26 3.02 -6.66
C ASN A 53 3.66 1.73 -5.95
N VAL A 54 3.16 0.62 -6.48
CA VAL A 54 3.35 -0.71 -5.90
C VAL A 54 4.08 -1.58 -6.92
N PHE A 55 5.06 -2.34 -6.43
CA PHE A 55 5.81 -3.29 -7.22
C PHE A 55 5.63 -4.69 -6.65
N LEU A 56 5.51 -5.68 -7.52
CA LEU A 56 5.73 -7.09 -7.20
C LEU A 56 7.02 -7.53 -7.88
N ASP A 57 8.01 -7.96 -7.11
CA ASP A 57 9.39 -8.14 -7.57
C ASP A 57 9.94 -6.85 -8.21
N LYS A 58 10.02 -6.83 -9.55
CA LYS A 58 10.48 -5.70 -10.36
C LYS A 58 9.35 -5.09 -11.21
N THR A 59 8.17 -5.69 -11.20
CA THR A 59 7.04 -5.30 -12.02
C THR A 59 6.20 -4.26 -11.30
N GLN A 60 6.05 -3.07 -11.89
CA GLN A 60 5.16 -2.05 -11.37
C GLN A 60 3.70 -2.40 -11.67
N LEU A 61 2.87 -2.45 -10.63
CA LEU A 61 1.46 -2.81 -10.72
C LEU A 61 0.62 -1.64 -11.25
N ARG A 62 -0.46 -1.98 -11.95
CA ARG A 62 -1.45 -1.02 -12.44
C ARG A 62 -2.49 -0.75 -11.36
N LEU A 63 -3.05 0.45 -11.35
CA LEU A 63 -4.24 0.76 -10.57
C LEU A 63 -5.42 -0.05 -11.11
N TRP A 64 -6.33 -0.43 -10.22
CA TRP A 64 -7.47 -1.27 -10.58
C TRP A 64 -8.56 -0.55 -11.37
N ASP A 65 -8.64 0.77 -11.20
CA ASP A 65 -9.64 1.68 -11.74
C ASP A 65 -9.07 2.60 -12.83
N SER A 66 -7.91 2.25 -13.39
CA SER A 66 -7.32 2.95 -14.52
C SER A 66 -6.66 1.94 -15.46
N ASP A 67 -6.85 2.16 -16.76
CA ASP A 67 -6.37 1.24 -17.79
C ASP A 67 -4.84 1.13 -17.82
N ASN A 68 -4.15 2.25 -17.54
CA ASN A 68 -2.71 2.38 -17.71
C ASN A 68 -1.97 3.08 -16.56
N ASP A 69 -2.68 3.68 -15.60
CA ASP A 69 -2.01 4.38 -14.51
C ASP A 69 -1.40 3.38 -13.52
N ARG A 70 -0.18 3.69 -13.08
CA ARG A 70 0.59 2.89 -12.12
C ARG A 70 1.01 3.67 -10.88
N ILE A 71 0.58 4.92 -10.80
CA ILE A 71 0.99 5.88 -9.77
C ILE A 71 -0.27 6.65 -9.35
N ARG A 72 -0.51 6.75 -8.04
CA ARG A 72 -1.59 7.56 -7.48
C ARG A 72 -1.11 8.28 -6.23
N THR A 73 -1.55 9.51 -6.04
CA THR A 73 -1.45 10.13 -4.71
C THR A 73 -2.62 9.66 -3.85
N ILE A 74 -2.33 9.13 -2.67
CA ILE A 74 -3.34 8.62 -1.74
C ILE A 74 -3.41 9.59 -0.56
N ASP A 75 -4.54 10.25 -0.39
CA ASP A 75 -4.74 11.18 0.72
C ASP A 75 -4.89 10.44 2.06
N GLU A 76 -4.70 11.17 3.15
CA GLU A 76 -4.90 10.66 4.51
C GLU A 76 -6.30 10.05 4.66
N GLY A 77 -6.38 8.87 5.29
CA GLY A 77 -7.63 8.12 5.44
C GLY A 77 -8.15 7.42 4.17
N GLY A 78 -7.60 7.74 3.00
CA GLY A 78 -8.01 7.20 1.69
C GLY A 78 -7.54 5.78 1.40
N GLY A 79 -7.46 5.43 0.11
CA GLY A 79 -6.98 4.11 -0.31
C GLY A 79 -6.82 3.95 -1.82
N ALA A 80 -6.18 2.85 -2.20
CA ALA A 80 -6.03 2.44 -3.60
C ALA A 80 -5.85 0.93 -3.70
N ASN A 81 -6.34 0.34 -4.80
CA ASN A 81 -6.04 -1.04 -5.14
C ASN A 81 -5.15 -1.13 -6.39
N PHE A 82 -4.29 -2.14 -6.42
CA PHE A 82 -3.37 -2.39 -7.53
C PHE A 82 -3.57 -3.82 -8.01
N VAL A 83 -3.73 -3.99 -9.32
CA VAL A 83 -3.97 -5.28 -9.96
C VAL A 83 -2.64 -6.00 -10.17
N ILE A 84 -2.59 -7.27 -9.76
CA ILE A 84 -1.47 -8.15 -10.05
C ILE A 84 -1.76 -8.89 -11.36
N PRO A 85 -0.89 -8.76 -12.38
CA PRO A 85 -0.99 -9.58 -13.58
C PRO A 85 -0.98 -11.08 -13.25
N ASN A 86 -1.80 -11.85 -13.97
CA ASN A 86 -1.79 -13.31 -13.84
C ASN A 86 -0.42 -13.87 -14.25
N GLY A 87 0.03 -14.94 -13.58
CA GLY A 87 1.23 -15.67 -13.95
C GLY A 87 2.57 -15.13 -13.42
N ILE A 88 2.58 -14.00 -12.68
CA ILE A 88 3.82 -13.45 -12.09
C ILE A 88 3.89 -13.57 -10.56
N ILE A 89 2.95 -14.29 -9.95
CA ILE A 89 2.83 -14.39 -8.50
C ILE A 89 3.67 -15.56 -7.99
N HIS A 90 4.68 -15.26 -7.19
CA HIS A 90 5.36 -16.25 -6.36
C HIS A 90 5.14 -15.93 -4.87
N PRO A 91 4.99 -16.93 -3.98
CA PRO A 91 4.76 -16.70 -2.55
C PRO A 91 5.82 -15.80 -1.90
N ASN A 92 7.08 -16.00 -2.29
CA ASN A 92 8.23 -15.24 -1.80
C ASN A 92 8.48 -13.92 -2.54
N SER A 93 7.67 -13.56 -3.55
CA SER A 93 7.82 -12.30 -4.28
C SER A 93 7.65 -11.12 -3.31
N PRO A 94 8.61 -10.17 -3.23
CA PRO A 94 8.47 -9.00 -2.41
C PRO A 94 7.47 -8.03 -3.07
N VAL A 95 6.49 -7.59 -2.28
CA VAL A 95 5.62 -6.46 -2.60
C VAL A 95 6.20 -5.21 -1.98
N THR A 96 6.51 -4.22 -2.81
CA THR A 96 7.17 -2.98 -2.40
C THR A 96 6.27 -1.79 -2.69
N VAL A 97 6.02 -0.95 -1.68
CA VAL A 97 5.34 0.35 -1.84
C VAL A 97 6.39 1.45 -1.83
N LYS A 98 6.34 2.35 -2.82
CA LYS A 98 7.16 3.56 -2.83
C LYS A 98 6.29 4.80 -2.88
N ALA A 99 6.78 5.87 -2.26
CA ALA A 99 6.25 7.23 -2.35
C ALA A 99 7.39 8.16 -2.75
N LEU A 100 7.18 9.02 -3.75
CA LEU A 100 8.23 9.89 -4.31
C LEU A 100 9.55 9.14 -4.60
N ASN A 101 9.46 7.92 -5.15
CA ASN A 101 10.57 6.99 -5.39
C ASN A 101 11.28 6.42 -4.15
N LYS A 102 10.90 6.80 -2.94
CA LYS A 102 11.43 6.23 -1.69
C LYS A 102 10.59 5.02 -1.27
N LYS A 103 11.26 3.93 -0.90
CA LYS A 103 10.62 2.74 -0.34
C LYS A 103 10.05 3.05 1.05
N ILE A 104 8.74 2.90 1.20
CA ILE A 104 8.04 3.10 2.48
C ILE A 104 7.50 1.80 3.08
N ARG A 105 7.37 0.74 2.28
CA ARG A 105 7.01 -0.61 2.77
C ARG A 105 7.59 -1.68 1.85
N LYS A 106 7.99 -2.82 2.44
CA LYS A 106 8.35 -4.03 1.71
C LYS A 106 7.97 -5.25 2.55
N VAL A 107 7.16 -6.13 1.99
CA VAL A 107 6.65 -7.35 2.65
C VAL A 107 6.60 -8.45 1.59
N LYS A 108 6.78 -9.74 1.94
CA LYS A 108 6.54 -10.81 0.96
C LYS A 108 5.07 -10.91 0.62
N PHE A 109 4.75 -11.38 -0.58
CA PHE A 109 3.36 -11.54 -0.99
C PHE A 109 2.59 -12.47 -0.06
N GLU A 110 3.19 -13.58 0.37
CA GLU A 110 2.57 -14.52 1.31
C GLU A 110 2.28 -13.95 2.70
N ASP A 111 3.11 -13.02 3.16
CA ASP A 111 3.01 -12.38 4.49
C ASP A 111 1.95 -11.26 4.52
N LEU A 112 1.38 -10.90 3.37
CA LEU A 112 0.28 -9.93 3.32
C LEU A 112 -1.01 -10.57 3.83
N GLU A 113 -1.65 -9.87 4.76
CA GLU A 113 -2.97 -10.20 5.27
C GLU A 113 -3.95 -10.40 4.10
N ILE A 114 -4.60 -11.56 4.07
CA ILE A 114 -5.64 -11.86 3.09
C ILE A 114 -6.96 -11.34 3.65
N THR A 115 -7.60 -10.46 2.89
CA THR A 115 -8.94 -9.96 3.22
C THR A 115 -9.95 -10.34 2.15
N LYS A 116 -11.23 -10.20 2.51
CA LYS A 116 -12.32 -10.25 1.52
C LYS A 116 -12.29 -8.98 0.66
N PRO A 117 -12.81 -9.04 -0.58
CA PRO A 117 -13.07 -7.85 -1.39
C PRO A 117 -13.84 -6.79 -0.60
#